data_AF-A0A379GJ32-F1
#
_entry.id   AF-A0A379GJ32-F1
#
_cell.length_a   1.000
_cell.length_b   1.000
_cell.length_c   1.000
_cell.angle_alpha   90.00
_cell.angle_beta   90.00
_cell.angle_gamma   90.00
#
_symmetry.space_group_name_H-M   'P 1'
#
loop_
_entity.id
_entity.type
_entity.pdbx_description
1 polymer ?
#
loop_
_entity_poly.entity_id
_entity_poly.type
_entity_poly.pdbx_seq_one_letter_code
_entity_poly.pdbx_strand_id
1 'polypeptide(L)'
;MKSPIMQTEEGQIEESYSISAGLDFPSVGPQHAHLNSIGRADYVSVTDDEAIEAFKTLSRREGIIPALESSHALAYALKLIAQNPDKEQLLIVNLSGRGDKDIFYC
;
A
#
# COMPACT_ATOMS: atom_id res chain seq x y z
N MET A 1 -9.89 22.73 -1.93
CA MET A 1 -9.05 21.54 -2.21
C MET A 1 -9.96 20.33 -2.11
N LYS A 2 -10.08 19.50 -3.16
CA LYS A 2 -11.02 18.36 -3.18
C LYS A 2 -10.24 17.05 -3.13
N SER A 3 -10.77 16.09 -2.39
CA SER A 3 -10.27 14.72 -2.38
C SER A 3 -10.67 13.97 -3.65
N PRO A 4 -9.76 13.24 -4.30
CA PRO A 4 -10.09 12.23 -5.29
C PRO A 4 -11.02 11.17 -4.70
N ILE A 5 -11.94 10.66 -5.52
CA ILE A 5 -12.89 9.61 -5.16
C ILE A 5 -13.20 8.75 -6.38
N MET A 6 -13.38 7.45 -6.18
CA MET A 6 -13.94 6.54 -7.17
C MET A 6 -15.44 6.80 -7.28
N GLN A 7 -15.90 7.20 -8.46
CA GLN A 7 -17.29 7.60 -8.67
C GLN A 7 -17.71 7.29 -10.11
N THR A 8 -19.01 6.98 -10.27
CA THR A 8 -19.63 6.79 -11.57
C THR A 8 -19.70 8.12 -12.35
N GLU A 9 -20.06 8.05 -13.62
CA GLU A 9 -20.24 9.24 -14.46
C GLU A 9 -21.32 10.19 -13.91
N GLU A 10 -22.33 9.66 -13.23
CA GLU A 10 -23.39 10.42 -12.56
C GLU A 10 -22.99 10.97 -11.18
N GLY A 11 -21.74 10.74 -10.75
CA GLY A 11 -21.20 11.21 -9.47
C GLY A 11 -21.63 10.39 -8.26
N GLN A 12 -22.08 9.15 -8.45
CA GLN A 12 -22.33 8.22 -7.34
C GLN A 12 -21.01 7.61 -6.86
N ILE A 13 -20.84 7.42 -5.55
CA ILE A 13 -19.62 6.83 -4.98
C ILE A 13 -19.57 5.34 -5.36
N GLU A 14 -18.45 4.90 -5.94
CA GLU A 14 -18.21 3.50 -6.26
C GLU A 14 -17.72 2.70 -5.05
N GLU A 15 -17.96 1.39 -5.09
CA GLU A 15 -17.38 0.45 -4.13
C GLU A 15 -15.91 0.20 -4.47
N SER A 16 -15.04 0.35 -3.48
CA SER A 16 -13.64 -0.06 -3.57
C SER A 16 -13.50 -1.56 -3.27
N TYR A 17 -12.31 -2.09 -3.54
CA TYR A 17 -11.95 -3.44 -3.13
C TYR A 17 -10.45 -3.52 -2.84
N SER A 18 -10.11 -4.18 -1.73
CA SER A 18 -8.76 -4.68 -1.43
C SER A 18 -8.87 -5.87 -0.49
N ILE A 19 -7.93 -6.82 -0.55
CA ILE A 19 -7.81 -7.85 0.50
C ILE A 19 -7.57 -7.23 1.89
N SER A 20 -6.97 -6.04 1.93
CA SER A 20 -6.72 -5.31 3.16
C SER A 20 -7.87 -4.36 3.47
N ALA A 21 -8.70 -4.74 4.45
CA ALA A 21 -9.85 -3.93 4.87
C ALA A 21 -9.47 -2.50 5.29
N GLY A 22 -8.24 -2.27 5.79
CA GLY A 22 -7.77 -0.92 6.14
C GLY A 22 -7.44 -0.02 4.95
N LEU A 23 -7.32 -0.57 3.74
CA LEU A 23 -7.10 0.19 2.50
C LEU A 23 -8.33 0.20 1.57
N ASP A 24 -9.36 -0.59 1.90
CA ASP A 24 -10.60 -0.67 1.14
C ASP A 24 -11.49 0.56 1.40
N PHE A 25 -11.12 1.67 0.78
CA PHE A 25 -11.83 2.94 0.85
C PHE A 25 -11.75 3.70 -0.48
N PRO A 26 -12.87 4.18 -1.06
CA PRO A 26 -12.89 4.72 -2.42
C PRO A 26 -12.37 6.16 -2.54
N SER A 27 -11.84 6.76 -1.47
CA SER A 27 -11.34 8.14 -1.48
C SER A 27 -10.01 8.27 -0.73
N VAL A 28 -9.41 9.46 -0.74
CA VAL A 28 -8.12 9.72 -0.08
C VAL A 28 -8.12 11.11 0.57
N GLY A 29 -7.40 11.27 1.67
CA GLY A 29 -7.32 12.55 2.38
C GLY A 29 -6.84 13.70 1.48
N PRO A 30 -7.37 14.92 1.64
CA PRO A 30 -7.11 16.04 0.72
C PRO A 30 -5.65 16.51 0.74
N GLN A 31 -4.92 16.27 1.84
CA GLN A 31 -3.49 16.58 1.92
C GLN A 31 -2.66 15.71 0.97
N HIS A 32 -3.00 14.43 0.81
CA HIS A 32 -2.33 13.54 -0.15
C HIS A 32 -2.59 13.98 -1.59
N ALA A 33 -3.84 14.35 -1.89
CA ALA A 33 -4.20 14.90 -3.20
C ALA A 33 -3.39 16.16 -3.54
N HIS A 34 -3.18 17.03 -2.54
CA HIS A 34 -2.38 18.22 -2.73
C HIS A 34 -0.90 17.90 -2.97
N LEU A 35 -0.29 17.04 -2.14
CA LEU A 35 1.11 16.64 -2.29
C LEU A 35 1.37 15.99 -3.65
N ASN A 36 0.42 15.21 -4.17
CA ASN A 36 0.46 14.67 -5.53
C ASN A 36 0.44 15.80 -6.59
N SER A 37 -0.53 16.71 -6.47
CA SER A 37 -0.73 17.79 -7.46
C SER A 37 0.46 18.73 -7.64
N ILE A 38 1.28 18.89 -6.59
CA ILE A 38 2.49 19.73 -6.62
C ILE A 38 3.78 18.93 -6.89
N GLY A 39 3.67 17.62 -7.16
CA GLY A 39 4.81 16.74 -7.42
C GLY A 39 5.71 16.49 -6.20
N ARG A 40 5.19 16.65 -4.98
CA ARG A 40 5.96 16.46 -3.74
C ARG A 40 5.95 15.01 -3.25
N ALA A 41 4.92 14.25 -3.58
CA ALA A 41 4.79 12.84 -3.26
C ALA A 41 4.22 12.06 -4.44
N ASP A 42 4.81 10.91 -4.72
CA ASP A 42 4.34 9.98 -5.74
C ASP A 42 3.46 8.91 -5.10
N TYR A 43 2.38 8.55 -5.79
CA TYR A 43 1.41 7.55 -5.35
C TYR A 43 1.40 6.39 -6.33
N VAL A 44 1.49 5.17 -5.80
CA VAL A 44 1.55 3.93 -6.57
C VAL A 44 0.55 2.93 -6.03
N SER A 45 0.20 1.93 -6.84
CA SER A 45 -0.61 0.80 -6.43
C SER A 45 0.23 -0.47 -6.26
N VAL A 46 -0.27 -1.35 -5.42
CA VAL A 46 0.25 -2.71 -5.17
C VAL A 46 -0.95 -3.63 -5.18
N THR A 47 -0.82 -4.79 -5.83
CA THR A 47 -1.92 -5.77 -5.91
C THR A 47 -1.97 -6.63 -4.65
N ASP A 48 -3.11 -7.30 -4.43
CA ASP A 48 -3.28 -8.22 -3.31
C ASP A 48 -2.19 -9.31 -3.29
N ASP A 49 -1.87 -9.91 -4.44
CA ASP A 49 -0.83 -10.94 -4.57
C ASP A 49 0.56 -10.40 -4.15
N GLU A 50 0.89 -9.17 -4.55
CA GLU A 50 2.16 -8.54 -4.19
C GLU A 50 2.25 -8.28 -2.68
N ALA A 51 1.14 -7.83 -2.07
CA ALA A 51 1.06 -7.63 -0.63
C ALA A 51 1.17 -8.95 0.16
N ILE A 52 0.51 -10.02 -0.29
CA ILE A 52 0.58 -11.35 0.32
C ILE A 52 2.01 -11.91 0.24
N GLU A 53 2.68 -11.78 -0.90
CA GLU A 53 4.07 -12.23 -1.02
C GLU A 53 5.03 -11.43 -0.12
N ALA A 54 4.81 -10.13 0.03
CA ALA A 54 5.58 -9.31 0.97
C ALA A 54 5.32 -9.71 2.44
N PHE A 55 4.06 -9.95 2.81
CA PHE A 55 3.67 -10.46 4.13
C PHE A 55 4.43 -11.77 4.46
N LYS A 56 4.38 -12.72 3.52
CA LYS A 56 5.04 -14.03 3.60
C LYS A 56 6.55 -13.89 3.70
N THR A 57 7.13 -12.98 2.93
CA THR A 57 8.57 -12.72 2.90
C THR A 57 9.07 -12.18 4.23
N LEU A 58 8.43 -11.14 4.78
CA LEU A 58 8.84 -10.55 6.05
C LEU A 58 8.69 -11.55 7.21
N SER A 59 7.57 -12.28 7.24
CA SER A 59 7.31 -13.28 8.28
C SER A 59 8.36 -14.39 8.28
N ARG A 60 8.75 -14.89 7.09
CA ARG A 60 9.71 -16.00 6.98
C ARG A 60 11.17 -15.57 7.14
N ARG A 61 11.52 -14.38 6.66
CA ARG A 61 12.93 -13.94 6.64
C ARG A 61 13.34 -13.18 7.90
N GLU A 62 12.43 -12.37 8.44
CA GLU A 62 12.74 -11.46 9.56
C GLU A 62 11.95 -11.80 10.82
N GLY A 63 11.03 -12.77 10.78
CA GLY A 63 10.23 -13.17 11.95
C GLY A 63 9.22 -12.11 12.41
N ILE A 64 8.89 -11.15 11.54
CA ILE A 64 7.91 -10.10 11.82
C ILE A 64 6.67 -10.38 10.99
N ILE A 65 5.50 -10.46 11.62
CA ILE A 65 4.20 -10.64 10.96
C ILE A 65 3.60 -9.25 10.71
N PRO A 66 3.66 -8.70 9.49
CA PRO A 66 3.16 -7.35 9.20
C PRO A 66 1.65 -7.36 8.98
N ALA A 67 0.97 -6.23 9.22
CA ALA A 67 -0.40 -6.09 8.74
C ALA A 67 -0.46 -6.13 7.20
N LEU A 68 -1.56 -6.59 6.61
CA LEU A 68 -1.72 -6.57 5.13
C LEU A 68 -1.64 -5.13 4.57
N GLU A 69 -2.09 -4.13 5.32
CA GLU A 69 -1.97 -2.70 4.97
C GLU A 69 -0.48 -2.32 4.84
N SER A 70 0.34 -2.68 5.84
CA SER A 70 1.78 -2.40 5.86
C SER A 70 2.53 -3.20 4.79
N SER A 71 2.03 -4.38 4.45
CA SER A 71 2.63 -5.25 3.44
C SER A 71 2.55 -4.65 2.04
N HIS A 72 1.56 -3.81 1.73
CA HIS A 72 1.52 -3.05 0.48
C HIS A 72 2.74 -2.12 0.35
N ALA A 73 3.07 -1.39 1.43
CA ALA A 73 4.22 -0.50 1.43
C ALA A 73 5.55 -1.28 1.29
N LEU A 74 5.66 -2.43 1.98
CA LEU A 74 6.83 -3.30 1.86
C LEU A 74 6.99 -3.90 0.47
N ALA A 75 5.90 -4.36 -0.14
CA ALA A 75 5.90 -4.92 -1.49
C ALA A 75 6.44 -3.92 -2.52
N TYR A 76 6.04 -2.65 -2.41
CA TYR A 76 6.57 -1.61 -3.29
C TYR A 76 8.07 -1.36 -3.05
N ALA A 77 8.52 -1.35 -1.80
CA ALA A 77 9.96 -1.21 -1.50
C ALA A 77 10.77 -2.37 -2.08
N LEU A 78 10.28 -3.62 -1.98
CA LEU A 78 10.92 -4.79 -2.58
C LEU A 78 10.95 -4.68 -4.11
N LYS A 79 9.87 -4.18 -4.74
CA LYS A 79 9.80 -3.90 -6.18
C LYS A 79 10.85 -2.87 -6.61
N LEU A 80 11.01 -1.77 -5.88
CA LEU A 80 12.03 -0.75 -6.16
C LEU A 80 13.45 -1.30 -6.10
N ILE A 81 13.74 -2.14 -5.10
CA ILE A 81 15.04 -2.81 -4.96
C ILE A 81 15.25 -3.77 -6.14
N ALA A 82 14.26 -4.60 -6.47
CA ALA A 82 14.36 -5.59 -7.54
C ALA A 82 14.52 -4.95 -8.94
N GLN A 83 13.89 -3.79 -9.18
CA GLN A 83 14.00 -3.07 -10.45
C GLN A 83 15.38 -2.44 -10.66
N ASN A 84 16.09 -2.08 -9.59
CA ASN A 84 17.39 -1.43 -9.66
C ASN A 84 18.33 -1.98 -8.56
N PRO A 85 18.78 -3.25 -8.69
CA PRO A 85 19.51 -3.93 -7.62
C PRO A 85 20.88 -3.30 -7.32
N ASP A 86 21.51 -2.68 -8.32
CA ASP A 86 22.82 -2.03 -8.20
C ASP A 86 22.72 -0.56 -7.76
N LYS A 87 21.50 -0.02 -7.63
CA LYS A 87 21.29 1.36 -7.20
C LYS A 87 21.44 1.45 -5.69
N GLU A 88 22.43 2.21 -5.23
CA GLU A 88 22.55 2.58 -3.83
C GLU A 88 21.34 3.43 -3.42
N GLN A 89 20.58 2.93 -2.45
CA GLN A 89 19.37 3.57 -1.94
C GLN A 89 19.14 3.18 -0.49
N LEU A 90 18.74 4.17 0.32
CA LEU A 90 18.29 3.96 1.69
C LEU A 90 16.79 4.15 1.74
N LEU A 91 16.05 3.06 2.01
CA LEU A 91 14.60 3.06 2.05
C LEU A 91 14.12 2.92 3.51
N ILE A 92 13.13 3.71 3.88
CA ILE A 92 12.42 3.59 5.16
C ILE A 92 10.97 3.23 4.84
N VAL A 93 10.51 2.10 5.36
CA VAL A 93 9.14 1.63 5.22
C VAL A 93 8.42 1.81 6.56
N ASN A 94 7.26 2.47 6.53
CA ASN A 94 6.42 2.56 7.72
C ASN A 94 5.64 1.26 7.92
N LEU A 95 6.06 0.43 8.88
CA LEU A 95 5.35 -0.78 9.27
C LEU A 95 4.19 -0.44 10.22
N SER A 96 3.12 0.10 9.64
CA SER A 96 2.01 0.75 10.35
C SER A 96 1.27 -0.13 11.37
N GLY A 97 1.32 -1.46 11.23
CA GLY A 97 0.66 -2.37 12.16
C GLY A 97 1.21 -3.79 12.10
N ARG A 98 0.80 -4.59 13.10
CA ARG A 98 1.08 -6.03 13.18
C ARG A 98 -0.04 -6.85 12.53
N GLY A 99 0.32 -8.01 12.00
CA GLY A 99 -0.55 -8.85 11.19
C GLY A 99 -1.34 -9.93 11.92
N ASP A 100 -1.41 -9.90 13.25
CA ASP A 100 -2.17 -10.91 14.03
C ASP A 100 -3.64 -11.03 13.55
N LYS A 101 -4.24 -9.94 13.09
CA LYS A 101 -5.60 -9.92 12.54
C LYS A 101 -5.72 -10.58 11.16
N ASP A 102 -4.61 -10.68 10.43
CA ASP A 102 -4.57 -11.07 9.02
C ASP A 102 -4.11 -12.53 8.81
N ILE A 103 -3.73 -13.24 9.87
CA ILE A 103 -3.16 -14.60 9.81
C ILE A 103 -4.07 -15.65 9.17
N PHE A 104 -5.38 -15.40 9.12
CA PHE A 104 -6.34 -16.32 8.52
C PHE A 104 -6.40 -16.21 6.99
N TYR A 105 -5.74 -15.21 6.42
CA TYR A 105 -5.74 -14.91 4.99
C TYR A 105 -4.44 -15.36 4.28
N CYS A 106 -3.42 -15.84 5.01
CA CYS A 106 -2.05 -16.06 4.50
C CYS A 106 -1.43 -17.40 4.92
#